data_AF-A0A3R7M228-F1
#
_entry.id   AF-A0A3R7M228-F1
#
_cell.length_a   1.000
_cell.length_b   1.000
_cell.length_c   1.000
_cell.angle_alpha   90.00
_cell.angle_beta   90.00
_cell.angle_gamma   90.00
#
_symmetry.space_group_name_H-M   'P 1'
#
loop_
_entity.id
_entity.type
_entity.pdbx_description
1 polymer ?
#
loop_
_entity_poly.entity_id
_entity_poly.type
_entity_poly.pdbx_seq_one_letter_code
_entity_poly.pdbx_strand_id
1 'polypeptide(L)'
;IDPSIDMIKLSLLPVLEKFLVTDEGLSLKMVKRGLPPKGDGVVTFTCPVRRTLKAFQWEECGKVKRIRGTVYTSRVAPTVGNRMLDAAKNEFTKFLTDVYFNVDNAKGVSPGYGLCCTARTNMGTMYCAEAMSNHQGEELEARLPEDVGREAAWRLMEEIFRGGCTDTLGQPLVLLFMALAPKDISKFVCGPLTPYT
;
A
#
# COMPACT_ATOMS: atom_id res chain seq x y z
N ILE A 1 -8.00 0.05 10.25
CA ILE A 1 -8.14 0.60 8.88
C ILE A 1 -7.97 -0.58 7.95
N ASP A 2 -8.96 -0.84 7.12
CA ASP A 2 -8.86 -1.89 6.12
C ASP A 2 -7.99 -1.42 4.96
N PRO A 3 -7.13 -2.29 4.40
CA PRO A 3 -6.22 -1.89 3.34
C PRO A 3 -6.97 -1.66 2.02
N SER A 4 -6.62 -0.58 1.31
CA SER A 4 -7.11 -0.38 -0.05
C SER A 4 -6.54 -1.40 -1.03
N ILE A 5 -7.19 -1.51 -2.20
CA ILE A 5 -6.73 -2.35 -3.31
C ILE A 5 -5.32 -1.97 -3.76
N ASP A 6 -4.97 -0.68 -3.71
CA ASP A 6 -3.63 -0.22 -4.09
C ASP A 6 -2.60 -0.70 -3.06
N MET A 7 -2.93 -0.64 -1.78
CA MET A 7 -2.07 -1.15 -0.72
C MET A 7 -1.88 -2.67 -0.84
N ILE A 8 -2.95 -3.43 -1.04
CA ILE A 8 -2.87 -4.89 -1.30
C ILE A 8 -2.00 -5.17 -2.52
N LYS A 9 -2.17 -4.42 -3.60
CA LYS A 9 -1.38 -4.58 -4.83
C LYS A 9 0.11 -4.34 -4.61
N LEU A 10 0.45 -3.31 -3.83
CA LEU A 10 1.83 -2.82 -3.71
C LEU A 10 2.60 -3.43 -2.53
N SER A 11 1.90 -3.84 -1.47
CA SER A 11 2.47 -4.53 -0.31
C SER A 11 2.42 -6.05 -0.47
N LEU A 12 1.23 -6.62 -0.70
CA LEU A 12 1.04 -8.07 -0.62
C LEU A 12 1.51 -8.80 -1.87
N LEU A 13 1.34 -8.24 -3.08
CA LEU A 13 1.81 -8.93 -4.29
C LEU A 13 3.33 -9.16 -4.32
N PRO A 14 4.20 -8.18 -4.00
CA PRO A 14 5.64 -8.45 -3.94
C PRO A 14 6.04 -9.51 -2.91
N VAL A 15 5.28 -9.64 -1.81
CA VAL A 15 5.45 -10.73 -0.85
C VAL A 15 5.09 -12.07 -1.49
N LEU A 16 3.93 -12.16 -2.14
CA LEU A 16 3.48 -13.37 -2.85
C LEU A 16 4.45 -13.79 -3.95
N GLU A 17 4.96 -12.85 -4.74
CA GLU A 17 5.94 -13.09 -5.82
C GLU A 17 7.21 -13.76 -5.28
N LYS A 18 7.70 -13.33 -4.11
CA LYS A 18 8.88 -13.93 -3.46
C LYS A 18 8.67 -15.39 -3.08
N PHE A 19 7.49 -15.74 -2.58
CA PHE A 19 7.17 -17.12 -2.18
C PHE A 19 6.79 -18.03 -3.37
N LEU A 20 6.19 -17.48 -4.43
CA LEU A 20 5.69 -18.22 -5.60
C LEU A 20 6.72 -18.35 -6.74
N VAL A 21 7.83 -17.60 -6.70
CA VAL A 21 9.01 -17.73 -7.58
C VAL A 21 8.69 -17.61 -9.08
N THR A 22 7.60 -16.93 -9.46
CA THR A 22 7.21 -16.75 -10.86
C THR A 22 6.36 -15.50 -11.04
N ASP A 23 6.73 -14.66 -12.00
CA ASP A 23 5.98 -13.44 -12.40
C ASP A 23 4.75 -13.76 -13.27
N GLU A 24 4.66 -14.98 -13.81
CA GLU A 24 3.61 -15.37 -14.74
C GLU A 24 2.35 -15.85 -14.01
N GLY A 25 1.30 -15.03 -14.07
CA GLY A 25 -0.07 -15.41 -13.70
C GLY A 25 -0.61 -14.78 -12.41
N LEU A 26 0.24 -14.15 -11.59
CA LEU A 26 -0.24 -13.38 -10.43
C LEU A 26 -0.58 -11.95 -10.89
N SER A 27 -1.87 -11.60 -10.88
CA SER A 27 -2.29 -10.25 -11.23
C SER A 27 -3.49 -9.78 -10.43
N LEU A 28 -3.43 -8.56 -9.92
CA LEU A 28 -4.55 -7.85 -9.32
C LEU A 28 -4.91 -6.66 -10.22
N LYS A 29 -6.03 -6.78 -10.95
CA LYS A 29 -6.54 -5.75 -11.85
C LYS A 29 -7.79 -5.12 -11.26
N MET A 30 -7.73 -3.82 -11.04
CA MET A 30 -8.89 -3.03 -10.66
C MET A 30 -9.67 -2.67 -11.91
N VAL A 31 -10.91 -3.18 -12.03
CA VAL A 31 -11.81 -2.88 -13.15
C VAL A 31 -12.62 -1.62 -12.85
N LYS A 32 -13.11 -1.51 -11.62
CA LYS A 32 -13.91 -0.38 -11.15
C LYS A 32 -13.59 -0.08 -9.70
N ARG A 33 -13.37 1.19 -9.39
CA ARG A 33 -13.14 1.66 -8.02
C ARG A 33 -14.47 2.10 -7.40
N GLY A 34 -14.77 1.56 -6.23
CA GLY A 34 -15.94 1.92 -5.43
C GLY A 34 -15.51 2.39 -4.06
N LEU A 35 -16.10 3.49 -3.59
CA LEU A 35 -15.87 4.02 -2.25
C LEU A 35 -17.13 3.84 -1.39
N PRO A 36 -16.97 3.65 -0.07
CA PRO A 36 -18.09 3.71 0.86
C PRO A 36 -18.83 5.07 0.76
N PRO A 37 -20.14 5.14 1.07
CA PRO A 37 -20.98 4.07 1.62
C PRO A 37 -21.61 3.13 0.58
N LYS A 38 -21.80 3.56 -0.68
CA LYS A 38 -22.51 2.77 -1.70
C LYS A 38 -21.64 1.68 -2.36
N GLY A 39 -20.32 1.76 -2.25
CA GLY A 39 -19.40 0.76 -2.79
C GLY A 39 -19.37 0.74 -4.33
N ASP A 40 -19.62 -0.44 -4.92
CA ASP A 40 -19.63 -0.71 -6.38
C ASP A 40 -18.23 -0.82 -7.04
N GLY A 41 -17.25 -1.32 -6.26
CA GLY A 41 -15.93 -1.67 -6.77
C GLY A 41 -15.89 -3.09 -7.35
N VAL A 42 -15.17 -3.26 -8.46
CA VAL A 42 -14.95 -4.57 -9.11
C VAL A 42 -13.47 -4.77 -9.31
N VAL A 43 -12.96 -5.89 -8.79
CA VAL A 43 -11.54 -6.27 -8.87
C VAL A 43 -11.45 -7.70 -9.39
N THR A 44 -10.53 -7.92 -10.31
CA THR A 44 -10.20 -9.26 -10.82
C THR A 44 -8.84 -9.65 -10.26
N PHE A 45 -8.84 -10.67 -9.41
CA PHE A 45 -7.62 -11.27 -8.90
C PHE A 45 -7.39 -12.60 -9.61
N THR A 46 -6.18 -12.78 -10.13
CA THR A 46 -5.71 -14.02 -10.74
C THR A 46 -4.48 -14.46 -9.98
N CYS A 47 -4.49 -15.70 -9.48
CA CYS A 47 -3.36 -16.30 -8.78
C CYS A 47 -3.09 -17.69 -9.38
N PRO A 48 -1.84 -18.01 -9.74
CA PRO A 48 -1.49 -19.34 -10.19
C PRO A 48 -1.57 -20.33 -9.03
N VAL A 49 -2.03 -21.55 -9.30
CA VAL A 49 -2.05 -22.62 -8.30
C VAL A 49 -0.67 -23.27 -8.24
N ARG A 50 -0.05 -23.25 -7.05
CA ARG A 50 1.24 -23.91 -6.78
C ARG A 50 1.06 -24.97 -5.69
N ARG A 51 1.80 -26.07 -5.82
CA ARG A 51 1.75 -27.19 -4.86
C ARG A 51 2.66 -26.97 -3.65
N THR A 52 3.75 -26.21 -3.83
CA THR A 52 4.76 -25.98 -2.80
C THR A 52 5.21 -24.52 -2.87
N LEU A 53 5.35 -23.89 -1.69
CA LEU A 53 6.00 -22.59 -1.54
C LEU A 53 7.51 -22.76 -1.41
N LYS A 54 8.27 -21.68 -1.62
CA LYS A 54 9.72 -21.67 -1.40
C LYS A 54 10.06 -20.97 -0.09
N ALA A 55 10.89 -21.62 0.73
CA ALA A 55 11.54 -20.96 1.87
C ALA A 55 12.51 -19.89 1.36
N PHE A 56 12.50 -18.70 1.97
CA PHE A 56 13.46 -17.65 1.62
C PHE A 56 13.98 -16.93 2.86
N GLN A 57 15.07 -16.20 2.64
CA GLN A 57 15.75 -15.41 3.65
C GLN A 57 15.66 -13.94 3.25
N TRP A 58 15.16 -13.12 4.16
CA TRP A 58 14.96 -11.68 3.97
C TRP A 58 15.39 -10.94 5.22
N GLU A 59 16.69 -10.65 5.25
CA GLU A 59 17.35 -10.02 6.38
C GLU A 59 17.67 -8.55 6.10
N GLU A 60 17.87 -8.19 4.83
CA GLU A 60 18.24 -6.84 4.42
C GLU A 60 17.06 -6.07 3.82
N CYS A 61 16.66 -4.99 4.48
CA CYS A 61 15.64 -4.06 3.97
C CYS A 61 16.20 -3.07 2.95
N GLY A 62 17.48 -2.67 3.09
CA GLY A 62 18.14 -1.72 2.21
C GLY A 62 17.73 -0.26 2.45
N LYS A 63 18.17 0.64 1.56
CA LYS A 63 17.85 2.08 1.63
C LYS A 63 16.69 2.42 0.71
N VAL A 64 15.80 3.32 1.14
CA VAL A 64 14.71 3.85 0.32
C VAL A 64 15.31 4.60 -0.88
N LYS A 65 15.01 4.13 -2.09
CA LYS A 65 15.52 4.69 -3.34
C LYS A 65 14.57 5.74 -3.92
N ARG A 66 13.26 5.46 -3.86
CA ARG A 66 12.24 6.26 -4.53
C ARG A 66 10.89 6.12 -3.87
N ILE A 67 10.07 7.16 -3.97
CA ILE A 67 8.68 7.16 -3.49
C ILE A 67 7.74 7.25 -4.68
N ARG A 68 6.72 6.40 -4.67
CA ARG A 68 5.64 6.39 -5.66
C ARG A 68 4.32 6.46 -4.92
N GLY A 69 3.30 7.07 -5.51
CA GLY A 69 1.96 6.98 -4.94
C GLY A 69 0.87 7.12 -5.97
N THR A 70 -0.35 6.82 -5.53
CA THR A 70 -1.57 6.98 -6.32
C THR A 70 -2.57 7.74 -5.47
N VAL A 71 -2.90 8.94 -5.95
CA VAL A 71 -4.02 9.74 -5.49
C VAL A 71 -5.25 9.20 -6.20
N TYR A 72 -6.31 8.94 -5.46
CA TYR A 72 -7.57 8.56 -6.04
C TYR A 72 -8.68 9.51 -5.61
N THR A 73 -9.50 9.90 -6.57
CA THR A 73 -10.67 10.76 -6.36
C THR A 73 -11.88 10.13 -7.01
N SER A 74 -13.03 10.20 -6.36
CA SER A 74 -14.32 9.80 -6.92
C SER A 74 -15.36 10.87 -6.61
N ARG A 75 -16.14 11.28 -7.63
CA ARG A 75 -17.24 12.27 -7.51
C ARG A 75 -16.87 13.58 -6.80
N VAL A 76 -15.59 13.94 -6.80
CA VAL A 76 -15.07 15.21 -6.28
C VAL A 76 -14.27 15.93 -7.36
N ALA A 77 -14.08 17.24 -7.20
CA ALA A 77 -13.31 18.03 -8.16
C ALA A 77 -11.84 17.54 -8.21
N PRO A 78 -11.22 17.44 -9.41
CA PRO A 78 -9.81 17.06 -9.54
C PRO A 78 -8.83 17.95 -8.76
N THR A 79 -9.24 19.20 -8.48
CA THR A 79 -8.48 20.15 -7.66
C THR A 79 -8.22 19.61 -6.24
N VAL A 80 -9.13 18.80 -5.70
CA VAL A 80 -8.97 18.16 -4.38
C VAL A 80 -7.79 17.17 -4.40
N GLY A 81 -7.67 16.37 -5.47
CA GLY A 81 -6.57 15.44 -5.65
C GLY A 81 -5.21 16.15 -5.77
N ASN A 82 -5.17 17.27 -6.52
CA ASN A 82 -3.95 18.06 -6.67
C ASN A 82 -3.49 18.69 -5.35
N ARG A 83 -4.41 19.25 -4.55
CA ARG A 83 -4.08 19.83 -3.23
C ARG A 83 -3.46 18.79 -2.28
N MET A 84 -4.01 17.58 -2.26
CA MET A 84 -3.48 16.46 -1.46
C MET A 84 -2.09 16.01 -1.93
N LEU A 85 -1.90 15.96 -3.25
CA LEU A 85 -0.64 15.61 -3.88
C LEU A 85 0.46 16.62 -3.56
N ASP A 86 0.15 17.92 -3.61
CA ASP A 86 1.11 18.98 -3.29
C ASP A 86 1.50 18.92 -1.81
N ALA A 87 0.53 18.72 -0.92
CA ALA A 87 0.79 18.55 0.52
C ALA A 87 1.71 17.34 0.81
N ALA A 88 1.43 16.19 0.19
CA ALA A 88 2.26 14.99 0.36
C ALA A 88 3.67 15.16 -0.24
N LYS A 89 3.78 15.74 -1.44
CA LYS A 89 5.07 16.04 -2.08
C LYS A 89 5.93 16.95 -1.22
N ASN A 90 5.35 18.00 -0.64
CA ASN A 90 6.08 18.94 0.21
C ASN A 90 6.73 18.24 1.42
N GLU A 91 6.09 17.21 1.99
CA GLU A 91 6.68 16.42 3.07
C GLU A 91 7.81 15.50 2.57
N PHE A 92 7.61 14.80 1.45
CA PHE A 92 8.60 13.86 0.92
C PHE A 92 9.84 14.53 0.29
N THR A 93 9.67 15.68 -0.35
CA THR A 93 10.75 16.43 -1.00
C THR A 93 11.83 16.92 -0.01
N LYS A 94 11.51 16.99 1.29
CA LYS A 94 12.48 17.27 2.36
C LYS A 94 13.55 16.17 2.48
N PHE A 95 13.23 14.94 2.07
CA PHE A 95 14.10 13.77 2.24
C PHE A 95 14.61 13.20 0.92
N LEU A 96 13.76 13.16 -0.12
CA LEU A 96 14.05 12.54 -1.40
C LEU A 96 13.56 13.41 -2.57
N THR A 97 14.34 13.48 -3.64
CA THR A 97 13.95 14.18 -4.87
C THR A 97 13.17 13.31 -5.84
N ASP A 98 13.38 11.98 -5.84
CA ASP A 98 12.66 11.02 -6.70
C ASP A 98 11.30 10.62 -6.08
N VAL A 99 10.35 11.55 -6.20
CA VAL A 99 8.98 11.40 -5.72
C VAL A 99 8.00 11.58 -6.89
N TYR A 100 7.20 10.56 -7.18
CA TYR A 100 6.23 10.61 -8.27
C TYR A 100 4.85 10.08 -7.84
N PHE A 101 3.81 10.86 -8.13
CA PHE A 101 2.43 10.49 -7.83
C PHE A 101 1.62 10.41 -9.11
N ASN A 102 0.79 9.38 -9.20
CA ASN A 102 -0.25 9.26 -10.22
C ASN A 102 -1.58 9.77 -9.67
N VAL A 103 -2.39 10.40 -10.51
CA VAL A 103 -3.75 10.82 -10.15
C VAL A 103 -4.73 9.96 -10.93
N ASP A 104 -5.52 9.18 -10.20
CA ASP A 104 -6.59 8.35 -10.75
C ASP A 104 -7.95 8.95 -10.38
N ASN A 105 -8.66 9.45 -11.40
CA ASN A 105 -10.00 10.00 -11.21
C ASN A 105 -11.05 8.94 -11.57
N ALA A 106 -11.51 8.24 -10.56
CA ALA A 106 -12.48 7.17 -10.70
C ALA A 106 -13.92 7.72 -10.81
N LYS A 107 -14.69 7.13 -11.73
CA LYS A 107 -16.13 7.39 -11.85
C LYS A 107 -16.92 6.48 -10.91
N GLY A 108 -16.76 6.67 -9.60
CA GLY A 108 -17.51 5.94 -8.58
C GLY A 108 -18.91 6.52 -8.34
N VAL A 109 -19.72 5.78 -7.58
CA VAL A 109 -21.05 6.24 -7.15
C VAL A 109 -20.95 7.16 -5.93
N SER A 110 -20.07 6.83 -4.98
CA SER A 110 -19.85 7.62 -3.77
C SER A 110 -18.75 8.66 -3.93
N PRO A 111 -18.89 9.85 -3.32
CA PRO A 111 -17.81 10.81 -3.22
C PRO A 111 -16.78 10.40 -2.19
N GLY A 112 -15.51 10.60 -2.52
CA GLY A 112 -14.41 10.38 -1.60
C GLY A 112 -13.07 10.55 -2.30
N TYR A 113 -12.03 10.74 -1.50
CA TYR A 113 -10.67 10.87 -1.98
C TYR A 113 -9.70 10.24 -0.99
N GLY A 114 -8.54 9.84 -1.49
CA GLY A 114 -7.49 9.28 -0.65
C GLY A 114 -6.19 9.16 -1.41
N LEU A 115 -5.15 8.88 -0.65
CA LEU A 115 -3.78 8.80 -1.13
C LEU A 115 -3.16 7.52 -0.61
N CYS A 116 -2.67 6.69 -1.53
CA CYS A 116 -1.79 5.57 -1.23
C CYS A 116 -0.36 5.96 -1.62
N CYS A 117 0.56 5.94 -0.66
CA CYS A 117 1.97 6.19 -0.87
C CYS A 117 2.77 4.91 -0.66
N THR A 118 3.84 4.76 -1.44
CA THR A 118 4.73 3.62 -1.39
C THR A 118 6.19 4.03 -1.49
N ALA A 119 7.03 3.42 -0.67
CA ALA A 119 8.47 3.61 -0.71
C ALA A 119 9.13 2.31 -1.20
N ARG A 120 9.95 2.41 -2.24
CA ARG A 120 10.72 1.28 -2.76
C ARG A 120 12.18 1.42 -2.36
N THR A 121 12.72 0.36 -1.77
CA THR A 121 14.14 0.26 -1.44
C THR A 121 14.97 -0.26 -2.62
N ASN A 122 16.29 -0.13 -2.52
CA ASN A 122 17.24 -0.73 -3.47
C ASN A 122 17.14 -2.27 -3.53
N MET A 123 16.84 -2.92 -2.41
CA MET A 123 16.68 -4.39 -2.31
C MET A 123 15.29 -4.89 -2.71
N GLY A 124 14.41 -4.00 -3.16
CA GLY A 124 13.07 -4.37 -3.65
C GLY A 124 12.01 -4.52 -2.55
N THR A 125 12.34 -4.22 -1.29
CA THR A 125 11.36 -4.04 -0.21
C THR A 125 10.44 -2.86 -0.50
N MET A 126 9.15 -3.05 -0.27
CA MET A 126 8.10 -2.06 -0.46
C MET A 126 7.47 -1.74 0.90
N TYR A 127 7.39 -0.45 1.24
CA TYR A 127 6.56 0.03 2.35
C TYR A 127 5.37 0.75 1.77
N CYS A 128 4.20 0.56 2.37
CA CYS A 128 2.96 1.18 1.92
C CYS A 128 2.28 1.88 3.10
N ALA A 129 1.66 3.02 2.82
CA ALA A 129 0.78 3.67 3.76
C ALA A 129 -0.31 4.44 3.01
N GLU A 130 -1.47 4.56 3.65
CA GLU A 130 -2.61 5.26 3.07
C GLU A 130 -3.34 6.12 4.09
N ALA A 131 -4.01 7.13 3.56
CA ALA A 131 -5.03 7.89 4.27
C ALA A 131 -6.18 8.20 3.32
N MET A 132 -7.39 8.21 3.87
CA MET A 132 -8.60 8.51 3.13
C MET A 132 -9.43 9.58 3.84
N SER A 133 -10.27 10.26 3.07
CA SER A 133 -11.29 11.14 3.61
C SER A 133 -12.36 10.35 4.37
N ASN A 134 -12.90 10.97 5.43
CA ASN A 134 -14.06 10.44 6.16
C ASN A 134 -15.25 10.23 5.20
N HIS A 135 -16.11 9.28 5.56
CA HIS A 135 -17.26 8.93 4.72
C HIS A 135 -18.38 9.97 4.86
N GLN A 136 -19.20 10.14 3.82
CA GLN A 136 -20.45 10.90 3.96
C GLN A 136 -21.35 10.21 5.00
N GLY A 137 -21.47 10.81 6.19
CA GLY A 137 -22.31 10.32 7.28
C GLY A 137 -21.60 10.06 8.61
N GLU A 138 -20.27 10.16 8.67
CA GLU A 138 -19.57 10.24 9.96
C GLU A 138 -19.72 11.65 10.53
N GLU A 139 -20.06 11.79 11.83
CA GLU A 139 -20.20 13.08 12.54
C GLU A 139 -18.88 13.86 12.68
N LEU A 140 -17.79 13.33 12.14
CA LEU A 140 -16.48 13.96 12.13
C LEU A 140 -16.41 15.02 11.02
N GLU A 141 -15.84 16.17 11.36
CA GLU A 141 -15.61 17.27 10.44
C GLU A 141 -14.96 16.81 9.14
N ALA A 142 -15.37 17.41 8.02
CA ALA A 142 -14.79 17.15 6.72
C ALA A 142 -13.30 17.48 6.76
N ARG A 143 -12.46 16.43 6.73
CA ARG A 143 -11.01 16.59 6.69
C ARG A 143 -10.60 17.39 5.46
N LEU A 144 -9.58 18.21 5.60
CA LEU A 144 -9.00 18.93 4.47
C LEU A 144 -8.14 17.97 3.64
N PRO A 145 -8.15 18.08 2.30
CA PRO A 145 -7.34 17.22 1.45
C PRO A 145 -5.84 17.36 1.73
N GLU A 146 -5.37 18.54 2.15
CA GLU A 146 -3.98 18.74 2.56
C GLU A 146 -3.61 17.97 3.83
N ASP A 147 -4.53 17.88 4.79
CA ASP A 147 -4.29 17.14 6.04
C ASP A 147 -4.24 15.63 5.78
N VAL A 148 -5.13 15.11 4.92
CA VAL A 148 -5.09 13.70 4.47
C VAL A 148 -3.78 13.40 3.75
N GLY A 149 -3.30 14.31 2.90
CA GLY A 149 -2.01 14.18 2.22
C GLY A 149 -0.83 14.15 3.17
N ARG A 150 -0.80 15.06 4.16
CA ARG A 150 0.23 15.10 5.21
C ARG A 150 0.20 13.84 6.08
N GLU A 151 -0.99 13.40 6.48
CA GLU A 151 -1.15 12.20 7.29
C GLU A 151 -0.67 10.94 6.57
N ALA A 152 -1.01 10.76 5.28
CA ALA A 152 -0.50 9.64 4.50
C ALA A 152 1.03 9.65 4.41
N ALA A 153 1.63 10.85 4.25
CA ALA A 153 3.07 10.99 4.21
C ALA A 153 3.74 10.64 5.55
N TRP A 154 3.17 11.12 6.66
CA TRP A 154 3.66 10.81 8.01
C TRP A 154 3.54 9.33 8.34
N ARG A 155 2.41 8.69 7.99
CA ARG A 155 2.23 7.24 8.16
C ARG A 155 3.26 6.43 7.35
N LEU A 156 3.58 6.86 6.12
CA LEU A 156 4.62 6.18 5.34
C LEU A 156 5.99 6.33 6.01
N MET A 157 6.32 7.52 6.50
CA MET A 157 7.58 7.74 7.20
C MET A 157 7.65 6.95 8.52
N GLU A 158 6.53 6.81 9.22
CA GLU A 158 6.43 5.98 10.41
C GLU A 158 6.68 4.50 10.08
N GLU A 159 6.10 3.96 9.01
CA GLU A 159 6.36 2.58 8.56
C GLU A 159 7.84 2.40 8.15
N ILE A 160 8.45 3.37 7.46
CA ILE A 160 9.89 3.33 7.16
C ILE A 160 10.72 3.37 8.44
N PHE A 161 10.33 4.18 9.43
CA PHE A 161 11.05 4.32 10.70
C PHE A 161 10.97 3.05 11.56
N ARG A 162 9.79 2.41 11.60
CA ARG A 162 9.60 1.09 12.22
C ARG A 162 10.51 0.03 11.61
N GLY A 163 10.80 0.16 10.31
CA GLY A 163 11.77 -0.67 9.61
C GLY A 163 11.29 -2.12 9.41
N GLY A 164 12.23 -3.00 9.11
CA GLY A 164 11.96 -4.38 8.73
C GLY A 164 11.82 -4.57 7.23
N CYS A 165 11.73 -5.81 6.80
CA CYS A 165 11.69 -6.20 5.40
C CYS A 165 10.27 -6.20 4.79
N THR A 166 9.24 -5.94 5.59
CA THR A 166 7.86 -5.80 5.10
C THR A 166 7.11 -4.77 5.93
N ASP A 167 6.04 -4.22 5.38
CA ASP A 167 5.15 -3.30 6.08
C ASP A 167 4.25 -4.05 7.08
N THR A 168 3.60 -3.30 7.97
CA THR A 168 2.71 -3.87 8.99
C THR A 168 1.65 -4.82 8.40
N LEU A 169 1.12 -4.51 7.20
CA LEU A 169 0.11 -5.34 6.54
C LEU A 169 0.66 -6.69 6.04
N GLY A 170 1.89 -6.71 5.52
CA GLY A 170 2.51 -7.92 4.98
C GLY A 170 3.03 -8.89 6.04
N GLN A 171 3.28 -8.43 7.27
CA GLN A 171 3.86 -9.23 8.36
C GLN A 171 3.15 -10.58 8.60
N PRO A 172 1.83 -10.62 8.87
CA PRO A 172 1.14 -11.88 9.13
C PRO A 172 1.15 -12.82 7.91
N LEU A 173 1.09 -12.27 6.69
CA LEU A 173 1.13 -13.07 5.46
C LEU A 173 2.49 -13.75 5.28
N VAL A 174 3.59 -13.03 5.56
CA VAL A 174 4.95 -13.58 5.51
C VAL A 174 5.09 -14.73 6.50
N LEU A 175 4.69 -14.54 7.76
CA LEU A 175 4.81 -15.55 8.79
C LEU A 175 3.97 -16.80 8.48
N LEU A 176 2.74 -16.61 7.99
CA LEU A 176 1.88 -17.70 7.56
C LEU A 176 2.53 -18.53 6.44
N PHE A 177 3.12 -17.86 5.45
CA PHE A 177 3.73 -18.56 4.31
C PHE A 177 5.06 -19.21 4.66
N MET A 178 5.81 -18.65 5.61
CA MET A 178 6.98 -19.33 6.20
C MET A 178 6.57 -20.60 6.94
N ALA A 179 5.45 -20.61 7.66
CA ALA A 179 4.95 -21.79 8.35
C ALA A 179 4.43 -22.88 7.40
N LEU A 180 3.88 -22.48 6.25
CA LEU A 180 3.39 -23.40 5.20
C LEU A 180 4.50 -23.87 4.23
N ALA A 181 5.67 -23.24 4.27
CA ALA A 181 6.81 -23.62 3.45
C ALA A 181 7.29 -25.06 3.77
N PRO A 182 7.95 -25.74 2.82
CA PRO A 182 8.58 -27.04 3.08
C PRO A 182 9.58 -26.95 4.24
N LYS A 183 9.97 -28.10 4.79
CA LYS A 183 10.93 -28.22 5.90
C LYS A 183 12.31 -27.69 5.50
N ASP A 184 12.48 -26.38 5.59
CA ASP A 184 13.69 -25.63 5.28
C ASP A 184 13.73 -24.36 6.14
N ILE A 185 14.90 -23.76 6.29
CA ILE A 185 15.12 -22.61 7.18
C ILE A 185 14.73 -21.32 6.46
N SER A 186 13.62 -20.71 6.88
CA SER A 186 13.23 -19.36 6.47
C SER A 186 13.69 -18.34 7.52
N LYS A 187 14.20 -17.20 7.07
CA LYS A 187 14.62 -16.10 7.95
C LYS A 187 13.98 -14.80 7.51
N PHE A 188 13.48 -14.02 8.46
CA PHE A 188 12.76 -12.79 8.15
C PHE A 188 12.97 -11.76 9.26
N VAL A 189 13.35 -10.54 8.87
CA VAL A 189 13.46 -9.40 9.77
C VAL A 189 12.21 -8.55 9.62
N CYS A 190 11.39 -8.48 10.68
CA CYS A 190 10.24 -7.58 10.75
C CYS A 190 10.55 -6.34 11.61
N GLY A 191 9.73 -5.31 11.45
CA GLY A 191 9.65 -4.21 12.41
C GLY A 191 8.96 -4.66 13.71
N PRO A 192 8.54 -3.72 14.57
CA PRO A 192 7.79 -4.03 15.78
C PRO A 192 6.57 -4.90 15.48
N LEU A 193 6.40 -5.97 16.26
CA LEU A 193 5.27 -6.87 16.12
C LEU A 193 3.98 -6.12 16.39
N THR A 194 2.99 -6.33 15.53
CA THR A 194 1.67 -5.75 15.73
C THR A 194 0.73 -6.77 16.38
N PRO A 195 -0.37 -6.34 17.03
CA PRO A 195 -1.32 -7.27 17.66
C PRO A 195 -1.98 -8.26 16.68
N TYR A 196 -1.86 -7.99 15.38
CA TYR A 196 -2.41 -8.81 14.29
C TYR A 196 -1.37 -9.75 13.66
N THR A 197 -0.14 -9.76 14.19
CA THR A 197 0.99 -10.61 13.77
C THR A 197 1.11 -11.80 14.72
#